data_AF-A0A2V9SE41-F1
#
_entry.id   AF-A0A2V9SE41-F1
#
_cell.length_a   1.000
_cell.length_b   1.000
_cell.length_c   1.000
_cell.angle_alpha   90.00
_cell.angle_beta   90.00
_cell.angle_gamma   90.00
#
_symmetry.space_group_name_H-M   'P 1'
#
loop_
_entity.id
_entity.type
_entity.pdbx_description
1 polymer ?
#
loop_
_entity_poly.entity_id
_entity_poly.type
_entity_poly.pdbx_seq_one_letter_code
_entity_poly.pdbx_strand_id
1 'polypeptide(L)' 'MKKLTMTRLLELTSLIMCMWVLALPVLAQEFRFVSFDFPGCDLSGPNGVNARGQVVGRCVDAKGVHGFLY' A
#
# COMPACT_ATOMS: atom_id res chain seq x y z
N MET A 1 21.91 -21.41 -39.17
CA MET A 1 20.75 -20.81 -38.47
C MET A 1 19.86 -21.96 -38.00
N LYS A 2 19.87 -22.29 -36.69
CA LYS A 2 19.07 -23.41 -36.16
C LYS A 2 17.59 -23.01 -36.18
N LYS A 3 16.77 -23.68 -36.99
CA LYS A 3 15.33 -23.39 -37.10
C LYS A 3 14.66 -23.72 -35.77
N LEU A 4 13.98 -22.74 -35.18
CA LEU A 4 13.16 -22.95 -33.99
C LEU A 4 11.98 -23.85 -34.38
N THR A 5 11.80 -24.99 -33.73
CA THR A 5 10.69 -25.91 -34.00
C THR A 5 9.40 -25.37 -33.38
N MET A 6 8.25 -25.64 -34.01
CA MET A 6 6.94 -25.10 -33.58
C MET A 6 6.61 -25.41 -32.11
N THR A 7 7.09 -26.54 -31.59
CA THR A 7 7.01 -26.94 -30.18
C THR A 7 7.74 -25.99 -29.23
N ARG A 8 8.92 -25.49 -29.61
CA ARG A 8 9.68 -24.51 -28.82
C ARG A 8 8.98 -23.16 -28.75
N LEU A 9 8.20 -22.80 -29.79
CA LEU A 9 7.43 -21.57 -29.81
C LEU A 9 6.24 -21.62 -28.84
N LEU A 10 5.56 -22.77 -28.74
CA LEU A 10 4.49 -23.01 -27.77
C LEU A 10 4.98 -23.00 -26.31
N GLU A 11 6.16 -23.56 -26.05
CA GLU A 11 6.79 -23.48 -24.72
C GLU A 11 7.08 -22.03 -24.32
N LEU A 12 7.61 -21.24 -25.25
CA LEU A 12 7.96 -19.84 -25.00
C LEU A 12 6.73 -18.97 -24.72
N THR A 13 5.64 -19.15 -25.47
CA THR A 13 4.40 -18.39 -25.22
C THR A 13 3.75 -18.78 -23.90
N SER A 14 3.80 -20.05 -23.52
CA SER A 14 3.34 -20.52 -22.20
C SER A 14 4.15 -19.88 -21.07
N LEU A 15 5.48 -19.83 -21.19
CA LEU A 15 6.35 -19.16 -20.20
C LEU A 15 6.06 -17.66 -20.09
N ILE A 16 5.83 -16.98 -21.22
CA ILE A 16 5.48 -15.56 -21.22
C ILE A 16 4.13 -15.34 -20.53
N MET A 17 3.12 -16.15 -20.83
CA MET A 17 1.82 -16.04 -20.14
C MET A 17 1.94 -16.29 -18.63
N CYS A 18 2.73 -17.27 -18.20
CA CYS A 18 3.00 -17.51 -16.79
C CYS A 18 3.66 -16.31 -16.11
N MET A 19 4.63 -15.66 -16.75
CA MET A 19 5.26 -14.45 -16.19
C MET A 19 4.29 -13.27 -16.07
N TRP A 20 3.38 -13.09 -17.02
CA TRP A 20 2.34 -12.06 -16.95
C TRP A 20 1.34 -12.34 -15.82
N VAL A 21 0.90 -13.60 -15.66
CA VAL A 21 -0.01 -13.99 -14.58
C VAL A 21 0.64 -13.82 -13.20
N LEU A 22 1.93 -14.17 -13.06
CA LEU A 22 2.68 -14.00 -11.81
C LEU A 22 2.91 -12.52 -11.43
N ALA A 23 2.79 -11.58 -12.38
CA ALA A 23 2.92 -10.15 -12.13
C ALA A 23 1.61 -9.48 -11.69
N LEU A 24 0.44 -10.10 -11.90
CA LEU A 24 -0.86 -9.55 -11.48
C LEU A 24 -0.97 -9.14 -9.99
N PRO A 25 -0.47 -9.92 -9.00
CA PRO A 25 -0.60 -9.56 -7.60
C PRO A 25 0.24 -8.33 -7.18
N VAL A 26 1.24 -7.91 -7.96
CA VAL A 26 2.02 -6.69 -7.66
C VAL A 26 1.19 -5.41 -7.81
N LEU A 27 0.08 -5.49 -8.55
CA LEU A 27 -0.83 -4.37 -8.78
C LEU A 27 -1.95 -4.31 -7.73
N ALA A 28 -2.06 -5.30 -6.84
CA ALA A 28 -3.01 -5.26 -5.75
C ALA A 28 -2.50 -4.28 -4.69
N GLN A 29 -3.25 -3.19 -4.47
CA GLN A 29 -2.92 -2.24 -3.42
C GLN A 29 -3.21 -2.86 -2.05
N GLU A 30 -2.16 -3.08 -1.26
CA GLU A 30 -2.31 -3.55 0.12
C GLU A 30 -2.85 -2.42 1.00
N PHE A 31 -4.03 -2.61 1.57
CA PHE A 31 -4.55 -1.70 2.58
C PHE A 31 -3.85 -1.97 3.90
N ARG A 32 -3.01 -1.03 4.34
CA ARG A 32 -2.34 -1.09 5.63
C ARG A 32 -3.14 -0.32 6.68
N PHE A 33 -3.63 -1.03 7.69
CA PHE A 33 -4.17 -0.42 8.90
C PHE A 33 -3.03 -0.18 9.90
N VAL A 34 -3.07 0.96 10.59
CA VAL A 34 -2.07 1.34 11.59
C VAL A 34 -2.81 1.79 12.84
N SER A 35 -2.47 1.22 13.99
CA SER A 35 -2.92 1.73 15.28
C SER A 35 -2.21 3.05 15.57
N PHE A 36 -2.97 4.05 15.99
CA PHE A 36 -2.47 5.40 16.23
C PHE A 36 -2.98 5.90 17.57
N ASP A 37 -2.04 6.24 18.47
CA ASP A 37 -2.31 6.87 19.76
C ASP A 37 -1.45 8.13 19.87
N PHE A 38 -2.07 9.31 19.85
CA PHE A 38 -1.32 10.56 20.05
C PHE A 38 -1.09 10.80 21.54
N PRO A 39 0.18 10.94 22.01
CA PRO A 39 0.47 11.07 23.42
C PRO A 39 -0.05 12.39 23.98
N GLY A 40 -0.60 12.34 25.20
CA GLY A 40 -1.07 13.54 25.92
C GLY A 40 -2.48 14.01 25.56
N CYS A 41 -3.20 13.27 24.71
CA CYS A 41 -4.63 13.46 24.50
C CYS A 41 -5.43 12.46 25.35
N ASP A 42 -6.51 12.93 25.98
CA ASP A 42 -7.53 12.06 26.55
C ASP A 42 -8.39 11.43 25.44
N LEU A 43 -8.55 12.16 24.33
CA LEU A 43 -9.20 11.69 23.12
C LEU A 43 -8.44 12.20 21.89
N SER A 44 -7.98 11.29 21.04
CA SER A 44 -7.38 11.62 19.75
C SER A 44 -8.15 11.00 18.59
N GLY A 45 -8.38 11.79 17.54
CA GLY A 45 -9.00 11.33 16.30
C GLY A 45 -8.18 11.76 15.08
N PRO A 46 -7.65 10.80 14.28
CA PRO A 46 -7.01 11.14 13.00
C PRO A 46 -8.08 11.56 11.98
N ASN A 47 -7.79 12.66 11.25
CA ASN A 47 -8.70 13.21 10.25
C ASN A 47 -8.16 13.07 8.82
N GLY A 48 -6.85 12.91 8.64
CA GLY A 48 -6.24 12.77 7.33
C GLY A 48 -4.80 12.30 7.36
N VAL A 49 -4.35 11.72 6.25
CA VAL A 49 -2.99 11.22 6.04
C VAL A 49 -2.49 11.66 4.67
N ASN A 50 -1.24 12.12 4.58
CA ASN A 50 -0.63 12.48 3.29
C ASN A 50 0.19 11.33 2.69
N ALA A 51 0.68 11.50 1.45
CA ALA A 51 1.48 10.47 0.75
C ALA A 51 2.81 10.11 1.44
N ARG A 52 3.29 10.94 2.38
CA ARG A 52 4.47 10.65 3.20
C ARG A 52 4.13 9.89 4.48
N GLY A 53 2.85 9.58 4.72
CA GLY A 53 2.38 8.89 5.92
C GLY A 53 2.19 9.79 7.14
N GLN A 54 2.27 11.11 6.99
CA GLN A 54 2.04 12.04 8.10
C GLN A 54 0.53 12.18 8.35
N VAL A 55 0.15 12.19 9.62
CA VAL A 55 -1.25 12.18 10.06
C VAL A 55 -1.58 13.49 10.74
N VAL A 56 -2.71 14.09 10.34
CA VAL A 56 -3.30 15.25 11.01
C VAL A 56 -4.60 14.86 11.68
N GLY A 57 -4.94 15.51 12.78
CA GLY A 57 -6.16 15.21 13.51
C GLY A 57 -6.46 16.16 14.65
N ARG A 58 -7.40 15.77 15.49
CA ARG A 58 -7.88 16.52 16.65
C ARG A 58 -7.46 15.82 17.94
N CYS A 59 -6.94 16.60 18.86
CA CYS A 59 -6.71 16.21 20.25
C CYS A 59 -7.73 16.90 21.15
N VAL A 60 -8.18 16.19 22.17
CA VAL A 60 -8.87 16.76 23.33
C VAL A 60 -8.06 16.39 24.57
N ASP A 61 -7.66 17.40 25.31
CA ASP A 61 -6.92 17.29 26.57
C ASP A 61 -7.39 18.35 27.57
N ALA A 62 -6.73 18.42 28.73
CA ALA A 62 -7.02 19.41 29.77
C ALA A 62 -6.84 20.87 29.34
N LYS A 63 -6.14 21.14 28.23
CA LYS A 63 -5.95 22.49 27.65
C LYS A 63 -7.04 22.83 26.64
N GLY A 64 -7.93 21.88 26.33
CA GLY A 64 -9.05 22.04 25.42
C GLY A 64 -8.86 21.27 24.13
N VAL A 65 -9.25 21.88 23.02
CA VAL A 65 -9.30 21.24 21.71
C VAL A 65 -8.26 21.87 20.80
N HIS A 66 -7.36 21.06 20.26
CA HIS A 66 -6.36 21.53 19.30
C HIS A 66 -6.08 20.50 18.21
N GLY A 67 -5.35 20.93 17.19
CA GLY A 67 -4.90 20.08 16.10
C GLY A 67 -3.52 19.50 16.39
N PHE A 68 -3.25 18.30 15.89
CA PHE A 68 -1.92 17.69 15.91
C PHE A 68 -1.41 17.36 14.50
N LEU A 69 -0.09 17.22 14.40
CA LEU A 69 0.63 16.61 13.28
C LEU A 69 1.54 15.51 13.86
N TYR A 70 1.44 14.31 13.29
CA TYR A 70 2.26 13.14 13.63
C TYR A 70 2.96 12.60 12.38
#